data_AF-A0A7V6GP07-F1
#
_entry.id   AF-A0A7V6GP07-F1
#
_cell.length_a   1.000
_cell.length_b   1.000
_cell.length_c   1.000
_cell.angle_alpha   90.00
_cell.angle_beta   90.00
_cell.angle_gamma   90.00
#
_symmetry.space_group_name_H-M   'P 1'
#
loop_
_entity.id
_entity.type
_entity.pdbx_description
1 polymer ?
#
loop_
_entity_poly.entity_id
_entity_poly.type
_entity_poly.pdbx_seq_one_letter_code
_entity_poly.pdbx_strand_id
1 'polypeptide(L)'
;KILDPEKTSFKRIINNNLHPNHILFKVNKDGERIAKYEFNSVGGGDIEEIGDKPVVQKIIYPHTTFNEIRDYCKANNLTLYEYIIKHEDKDLLPYLDKVYDAMVAAIHRGLETKGVLPGPLGVKRRAPLLVNPRMKNEPDEIKENRLVSAYAFAVNEENAAGGVIVTAPTCGACGVLPAVLYYIHHKYSFMTRARVLEGLAVAGLIGLIIRTNATISGAVGGCQAEVGSATAMAAAAHAAMFRLPIDQIENAAEIALEHSLGLTCDPVDGYVQIPCIERNAVAALRAINACGLAIVLSESSKITFDTVVKTMYQTGLDMDIKYKETARGGLAYFYRKKED
;
A
#
# COMPACT_ATOMS: atom_id res chain seq x y z
N LYS A 1 -0.97 -20.56 -35.28
CA LYS A 1 -1.39 -19.38 -36.06
C LYS A 1 -1.61 -18.26 -35.06
N ILE A 2 -0.75 -17.25 -35.02
CA ILE A 2 -1.02 -16.05 -34.20
C ILE A 2 -2.13 -15.31 -34.96
N LEU A 3 -3.28 -15.12 -34.32
CA LEU A 3 -4.38 -14.36 -34.90
C LEU A 3 -4.05 -12.87 -34.77
N ASP A 4 -4.34 -12.09 -35.81
CA ASP A 4 -4.26 -10.65 -35.70
C ASP A 4 -5.26 -10.15 -34.66
N PRO A 5 -4.87 -9.25 -33.74
CA PRO A 5 -5.78 -8.74 -32.72
C PRO A 5 -6.93 -7.96 -33.39
N GLU A 6 -8.17 -8.34 -33.08
CA GLU A 6 -9.33 -7.56 -33.48
C GLU A 6 -9.39 -6.21 -32.75
N LYS A 7 -10.10 -5.25 -33.37
CA LYS A 7 -10.33 -3.92 -32.80
C LYS A 7 -11.03 -4.03 -31.44
N THR A 8 -10.29 -3.77 -30.37
CA THR A 8 -10.84 -3.79 -29.00
C THR A 8 -11.68 -2.54 -28.76
N SER A 9 -12.94 -2.71 -28.33
CA SER A 9 -13.82 -1.61 -27.93
C SER A 9 -13.98 -1.58 -26.41
N PHE A 10 -13.68 -0.45 -25.79
CA PHE A 10 -13.85 -0.26 -24.34
C PHE A 10 -15.23 0.33 -24.06
N LYS A 11 -16.11 -0.45 -23.43
CA LYS A 11 -17.42 0.04 -22.94
C LYS A 11 -17.28 0.47 -21.48
N ARG A 12 -17.43 1.77 -21.21
CA ARG A 12 -17.38 2.33 -19.84
C ARG A 12 -18.77 2.33 -19.20
N ILE A 13 -19.23 1.17 -18.76
CA ILE A 13 -20.54 0.99 -18.11
C ILE A 13 -20.32 0.83 -16.60
N ILE A 14 -21.03 1.60 -15.76
CA ILE A 14 -21.06 1.38 -14.31
C ILE A 14 -22.23 0.42 -14.03
N ASN A 15 -21.95 -0.68 -13.34
CA ASN A 15 -22.96 -1.62 -12.85
C ASN A 15 -22.79 -1.80 -11.35
N ASN A 16 -23.74 -1.27 -10.57
CA ASN A 16 -23.69 -1.31 -9.11
C ASN A 16 -23.91 -2.71 -8.52
N ASN A 17 -24.33 -3.68 -9.33
CA ASN A 17 -24.53 -5.07 -8.90
C ASN A 17 -23.27 -5.93 -9.07
N LEU A 18 -22.18 -5.37 -9.61
CA LEU A 18 -20.92 -6.07 -9.84
C LEU A 18 -19.79 -5.36 -9.07
N HIS A 19 -18.70 -6.10 -8.81
CA HIS A 19 -17.47 -5.49 -8.34
C HIS A 19 -17.01 -4.41 -9.35
N PRO A 20 -16.48 -3.25 -8.90
CA PRO A 20 -16.09 -2.16 -9.81
C PRO A 20 -15.07 -2.57 -10.88
N ASN A 21 -14.19 -3.52 -10.54
CA ASN A 21 -13.16 -4.08 -11.42
C ASN A 21 -13.55 -5.47 -11.95
N HIS A 22 -14.72 -5.57 -12.58
CA HIS A 22 -15.22 -6.80 -13.23
C HIS A 22 -14.70 -6.93 -14.67
N ILE A 23 -14.27 -8.14 -15.04
CA ILE A 23 -13.83 -8.47 -16.40
C ILE A 23 -14.56 -9.72 -16.88
N LEU A 24 -15.06 -9.66 -18.12
CA LEU A 24 -15.73 -10.77 -18.81
C LEU A 24 -14.97 -11.13 -20.08
N PHE A 25 -14.39 -12.32 -20.11
CA PHE A 25 -13.81 -12.91 -21.31
C PHE A 25 -14.86 -13.77 -22.02
N LYS A 26 -14.99 -13.59 -23.33
CA LYS A 26 -15.81 -14.43 -24.21
C LYS A 26 -14.95 -14.95 -25.34
N VAL A 27 -15.00 -16.26 -25.55
CA VAL A 27 -14.32 -16.90 -26.67
C VAL A 27 -15.39 -17.33 -27.66
N ASN A 28 -15.29 -16.83 -28.90
CA ASN A 28 -16.17 -17.21 -29.99
C ASN A 28 -15.38 -17.97 -31.05
N LYS A 29 -16.00 -18.97 -31.67
CA LYS A 29 -15.50 -19.67 -32.84
C LYS A 29 -16.62 -19.73 -33.87
N ASP A 30 -16.32 -19.29 -35.09
CA ASP A 30 -17.29 -19.28 -36.21
C ASP A 30 -18.61 -18.55 -35.90
N GLY A 31 -18.54 -17.48 -35.10
CA GLY A 31 -19.71 -16.70 -34.68
C GLY A 31 -20.47 -17.26 -33.47
N GLU A 32 -20.17 -18.49 -33.03
CA GLU A 32 -20.75 -19.09 -31.83
C GLU A 32 -19.85 -18.91 -30.61
N ARG A 33 -20.46 -18.62 -29.45
CA ARG A 33 -19.73 -18.52 -28.20
C ARG A 33 -19.42 -19.91 -27.66
N ILE A 34 -18.13 -20.23 -27.56
CA ILE A 34 -17.63 -21.53 -27.08
C ILE A 34 -17.14 -21.49 -25.63
N ALA A 35 -16.77 -20.31 -25.10
CA ALA A 35 -16.41 -20.18 -23.69
C ALA A 35 -16.73 -18.79 -23.14
N LYS A 36 -16.89 -18.74 -21.82
CA LYS A 36 -17.18 -17.53 -21.05
C LYS A 36 -16.48 -17.66 -19.69
N TYR A 37 -15.67 -16.68 -19.35
CA TYR A 37 -14.99 -16.60 -18.06
C TYR A 37 -15.22 -15.21 -17.46
N GLU A 38 -15.55 -15.15 -16.18
CA GLU A 38 -15.83 -13.92 -15.47
C GLU A 38 -14.94 -13.81 -14.25
N PHE A 39 -14.35 -12.63 -14.06
CA PHE A 39 -13.41 -12.39 -12.97
C PHE A 39 -13.64 -11.04 -12.30
N ASN A 40 -13.34 -10.96 -11.00
CA ASN A 40 -13.19 -9.73 -10.26
C ASN A 40 -11.71 -9.52 -9.90
N SER A 41 -11.17 -8.33 -10.18
CA SER A 41 -9.88 -7.90 -9.58
C SER A 41 -10.17 -7.23 -8.24
N VAL A 42 -9.95 -7.96 -7.14
CA VAL A 42 -10.43 -7.58 -5.80
C VAL A 42 -9.44 -6.71 -5.01
N GLY A 43 -8.29 -6.37 -5.61
CA GLY A 43 -7.24 -5.52 -5.02
C GLY A 43 -5.97 -6.29 -4.70
N GLY A 44 -4.83 -5.58 -4.61
CA GLY A 44 -3.53 -6.18 -4.31
C GLY A 44 -2.94 -7.09 -5.42
N GLY A 45 -3.64 -7.26 -6.54
CA GLY A 45 -3.26 -8.16 -7.63
C GLY A 45 -4.05 -9.47 -7.68
N ASP A 46 -4.94 -9.71 -6.71
CA ASP A 46 -5.73 -10.93 -6.64
C ASP A 46 -6.94 -10.90 -7.58
N ILE A 47 -7.22 -12.07 -8.14
CA ILE A 47 -8.30 -12.30 -9.12
C ILE A 47 -9.21 -13.40 -8.57
N GLU A 48 -10.50 -13.10 -8.51
CA GLU A 48 -11.56 -14.05 -8.13
C GLU A 48 -12.36 -14.43 -9.38
N GLU A 49 -12.46 -15.74 -9.68
CA GLU A 49 -13.31 -16.24 -10.76
C GLU A 49 -14.77 -16.39 -10.30
N ILE A 50 -15.70 -15.82 -11.05
CA ILE A 50 -17.13 -15.87 -10.73
C ILE A 50 -17.71 -17.19 -11.24
N GLY A 51 -18.21 -18.00 -10.30
CA GLY A 51 -18.96 -19.23 -10.60
C GLY A 51 -18.23 -20.53 -10.28
N ASP A 52 -16.99 -20.46 -9.78
CA ASP A 52 -16.26 -21.63 -9.32
C ASP A 52 -16.32 -21.82 -7.79
N LYS A 53 -16.01 -23.03 -7.30
CA LYS A 53 -16.01 -23.33 -5.86
C LYS A 53 -14.97 -22.49 -5.14
N PRO A 54 -15.23 -22.03 -3.90
CA PRO A 54 -14.27 -21.23 -3.14
C PRO A 54 -12.93 -21.96 -3.05
N VAL A 55 -11.87 -21.32 -3.53
CA VAL A 55 -10.50 -21.81 -3.36
C VAL A 55 -10.25 -21.89 -1.86
N VAL A 56 -10.03 -23.10 -1.33
CA VAL A 56 -9.68 -23.28 0.08
C VAL A 56 -8.28 -22.70 0.29
N GLN A 57 -8.21 -21.45 0.76
CA GLN A 57 -6.95 -20.82 1.14
C GLN A 57 -6.41 -21.49 2.41
N LYS A 58 -5.11 -21.81 2.43
CA LYS A 58 -4.43 -22.28 3.64
C LYS A 58 -4.53 -21.18 4.70
N ILE A 59 -5.20 -21.47 5.80
CA ILE A 59 -5.24 -20.58 6.96
C ILE A 59 -3.88 -20.68 7.66
N ILE A 60 -3.03 -19.67 7.47
CA ILE A 60 -1.71 -19.59 8.10
C ILE A 60 -1.84 -19.10 9.55
N TYR A 61 -2.64 -18.05 9.75
CA TYR A 61 -2.86 -17.41 11.06
C TYR A 61 -4.26 -17.76 11.58
N PRO A 62 -4.37 -18.37 12.77
CA PRO A 62 -5.67 -18.71 13.34
C PRO A 62 -6.41 -17.51 13.94
N HIS A 63 -5.69 -16.42 14.23
CA HIS A 63 -6.23 -15.17 14.76
C HIS A 63 -6.35 -14.15 13.62
N THR A 64 -7.46 -13.44 13.58
CA THR A 64 -7.82 -12.55 12.46
C THR A 64 -7.78 -11.08 12.83
N THR A 65 -7.87 -10.74 14.11
CA THR A 65 -7.79 -9.36 14.61
C THR A 65 -6.50 -9.11 15.36
N PHE A 66 -6.10 -7.84 15.46
CA PHE A 66 -4.89 -7.48 16.21
C PHE A 66 -5.07 -7.80 17.70
N ASN A 67 -6.25 -7.53 18.27
CA ASN A 67 -6.54 -7.85 19.68
C ASN A 67 -6.36 -9.36 19.96
N GLU A 68 -6.89 -10.24 19.11
CA GLU A 68 -6.70 -11.70 19.26
C GLU A 68 -5.21 -12.09 19.21
N ILE A 69 -4.46 -11.54 18.26
CA ILE A 69 -3.02 -11.81 18.12
C ILE A 69 -2.26 -11.31 19.35
N ARG A 70 -2.55 -10.09 19.81
CA ARG A 70 -1.92 -9.49 20.99
C ARG A 70 -2.19 -10.33 22.24
N ASP A 71 -3.44 -10.73 22.46
CA ASP A 71 -3.83 -11.53 23.62
C ASP A 71 -3.15 -12.90 23.58
N TYR A 72 -3.07 -13.53 22.41
CA TYR A 72 -2.29 -14.75 22.21
C TYR A 72 -0.80 -14.55 22.53
N CYS A 73 -0.19 -13.49 22.00
CA CYS A 73 1.21 -13.17 22.24
C CYS A 73 1.49 -12.96 23.74
N LYS A 74 0.64 -12.19 24.44
CA LYS A 74 0.74 -11.94 25.88
C LYS A 74 0.60 -13.23 26.68
N ALA A 75 -0.37 -14.08 26.35
CA ALA A 75 -0.58 -15.36 27.03
C ALA A 75 0.58 -16.36 26.84
N ASN A 76 1.34 -16.24 25.75
CA ASN A 76 2.44 -17.14 25.41
C ASN A 76 3.83 -16.51 25.59
N ASN A 77 3.92 -15.28 26.11
CA ASN A 77 5.15 -14.50 26.23
C ASN A 77 5.95 -14.42 24.91
N LEU A 78 5.24 -14.11 23.82
CA LEU A 78 5.81 -13.93 22.48
C LEU A 78 5.78 -12.46 22.06
N THR A 79 6.76 -12.06 21.27
CA THR A 79 6.67 -10.86 20.42
C THR A 79 5.80 -11.14 19.20
N LEU A 80 5.37 -10.08 18.49
CA LEU A 80 4.66 -10.24 17.20
C LEU A 80 5.52 -10.98 16.16
N TYR A 81 6.82 -10.71 16.13
CA TYR A 81 7.72 -11.39 15.19
C TYR A 81 7.82 -12.89 15.49
N GLU A 82 7.96 -13.28 16.75
CA GLU A 82 7.97 -14.70 17.14
C GLU A 82 6.63 -15.38 16.84
N TYR A 83 5.50 -14.68 17.02
CA TYR A 83 4.20 -15.17 16.59
C TYR A 83 4.16 -15.44 15.09
N ILE A 84 4.71 -14.55 14.27
CA ILE A 84 4.78 -14.73 12.81
C ILE A 84 5.64 -15.94 12.45
N ILE A 85 6.87 -16.01 12.98
CA ILE A 85 7.81 -17.11 12.71
C ILE A 85 7.26 -18.47 13.16
N LYS A 86 6.42 -18.49 14.21
CA LYS A 86 5.78 -19.71 14.69
C LYS A 86 4.74 -20.27 13.71
N HIS A 87 4.06 -19.42 12.93
CA HIS A 87 2.98 -19.82 12.03
C HIS A 87 3.41 -19.94 10.57
N GLU A 88 4.42 -19.17 10.17
CA GLU A 88 4.93 -19.15 8.80
C GLU A 88 5.93 -20.28 8.52
N ASP A 89 6.02 -20.65 7.25
CA ASP A 89 6.97 -21.66 6.79
C ASP A 89 8.41 -21.12 6.83
N LYS A 90 9.41 -22.02 6.88
CA LYS A 90 10.84 -21.68 7.01
C LYS A 90 11.38 -20.77 5.88
N ASP A 91 10.68 -20.74 4.75
CA ASP A 91 11.05 -19.95 3.57
C ASP A 91 10.62 -18.48 3.67
N LEU A 92 9.92 -18.07 4.75
CA LEU A 92 9.50 -16.69 4.97
C LEU A 92 10.69 -15.73 4.92
N LEU A 93 11.76 -15.97 5.69
CA LEU A 93 12.88 -15.02 5.77
C LEU A 93 13.63 -14.88 4.43
N PRO A 94 13.98 -15.98 3.71
CA PRO A 94 14.50 -15.88 2.34
C PRO A 94 13.57 -15.11 1.39
N TYR A 95 12.24 -15.25 1.53
CA TYR A 95 11.28 -14.50 0.73
C TYR A 95 11.29 -13.01 1.08
N LEU A 96 11.20 -12.65 2.36
CA LEU A 96 11.24 -11.26 2.81
C LEU A 96 12.55 -10.56 2.43
N ASP A 97 13.66 -11.29 2.42
CA ASP A 97 14.95 -10.76 1.97
C ASP A 97 14.92 -10.35 0.49
N LYS A 98 14.42 -11.23 -0.38
CA LYS A 98 14.18 -10.94 -1.81
C LYS A 98 13.22 -9.77 -2.01
N VAL A 99 12.15 -9.71 -1.22
CA VAL A 99 11.16 -8.62 -1.26
C VAL A 99 11.85 -7.28 -0.96
N TYR A 100 12.66 -7.22 0.10
CA TYR A 100 13.38 -5.99 0.43
C TYR A 100 14.43 -5.63 -0.62
N ASP A 101 15.16 -6.61 -1.17
CA ASP A 101 16.13 -6.33 -2.25
C ASP A 101 15.42 -5.72 -3.47
N ALA A 102 14.24 -6.24 -3.84
CA ALA A 102 13.44 -5.68 -4.93
C ALA A 102 12.93 -4.26 -4.61
N MET A 103 12.52 -4.00 -3.37
CA MET A 103 12.15 -2.67 -2.88
C MET A 103 13.32 -1.68 -3.00
N VAL A 104 14.50 -2.06 -2.54
CA VAL A 104 15.71 -1.23 -2.60
C VAL A 104 16.15 -1.00 -4.05
N ALA A 105 16.09 -2.02 -4.89
CA ALA A 105 16.37 -1.88 -6.31
C ALA A 105 15.43 -0.89 -7.01
N ALA A 106 14.14 -0.85 -6.63
CA ALA A 106 13.18 0.14 -7.15
C ALA A 106 13.54 1.57 -6.70
N ILE A 107 13.97 1.75 -5.44
CA ILE A 107 14.48 3.04 -4.96
C ILE A 107 15.67 3.49 -5.83
N HIS A 108 16.69 2.65 -5.98
CA HIS A 108 17.89 3.03 -6.75
C HIS A 108 17.56 3.40 -8.20
N ARG A 109 16.76 2.58 -8.90
CA ARG A 109 16.34 2.89 -10.28
C ARG A 109 15.60 4.22 -10.36
N GLY A 110 14.65 4.48 -9.46
CA GLY A 110 13.87 5.71 -9.46
C GLY A 110 14.71 6.95 -9.14
N LEU A 111 15.73 6.84 -8.29
CA LEU A 111 16.64 7.94 -7.97
C LEU A 111 17.58 8.32 -9.14
N GLU A 112 17.87 7.37 -10.02
CA GLU A 112 18.75 7.59 -11.19
C GLU A 112 17.98 7.99 -12.45
N THR A 113 16.73 7.56 -12.58
CA THR A 113 15.94 7.73 -13.80
C THR A 113 15.40 9.16 -13.94
N LYS A 114 15.75 9.82 -15.05
CA LYS A 114 15.27 11.16 -15.42
C LYS A 114 14.23 11.06 -16.53
N GLY A 115 13.44 12.12 -16.69
CA GLY A 115 12.50 12.24 -17.82
C GLY A 115 11.09 12.59 -17.39
N VAL A 116 10.15 12.29 -18.28
CA VAL A 116 8.71 12.54 -18.11
C VAL A 116 8.00 11.18 -18.02
N LEU A 117 7.05 11.05 -17.09
CA LEU A 117 6.24 9.85 -16.95
C LEU A 117 5.33 9.66 -18.17
N PRO A 118 5.03 8.41 -18.56
CA PRO A 118 4.13 8.15 -19.67
C PRO A 118 2.70 8.62 -19.38
N GLY A 119 1.91 8.83 -20.43
CA GLY A 119 0.54 9.35 -20.32
C GLY A 119 0.43 10.85 -20.64
N PRO A 120 -0.80 11.40 -20.61
CA PRO A 120 -1.08 12.75 -21.10
C PRO A 120 -0.66 13.86 -20.12
N LEU A 121 -0.40 13.52 -18.85
CA LEU A 121 -0.20 14.51 -17.77
C LEU A 121 1.16 15.22 -17.81
N GLY A 122 2.13 14.73 -18.59
CA GLY A 122 3.44 15.39 -18.73
C GLY A 122 4.24 15.53 -17.42
N VAL A 123 3.99 14.67 -16.42
CA VAL A 123 4.61 14.76 -15.09
C VAL A 123 6.11 14.45 -15.18
N LYS A 124 6.95 15.41 -14.81
CA LYS A 124 8.41 15.21 -14.71
C LYS A 124 8.75 14.35 -13.50
N ARG A 125 9.74 13.45 -13.66
CA ARG A 125 10.35 12.74 -12.54
C ARG A 125 11.08 13.72 -11.62
N ARG A 126 10.79 13.62 -10.32
CA ARG A 126 11.24 14.52 -9.25
C ARG A 126 12.16 13.80 -8.27
N ALA A 127 12.16 12.47 -8.19
CA ALA A 127 13.00 11.73 -7.25
C ALA A 127 14.51 12.08 -7.34
N PRO A 128 15.14 12.19 -8.54
CA PRO A 128 16.55 12.57 -8.64
C PRO A 128 16.85 13.98 -8.11
N LEU A 129 15.85 14.86 -8.09
CA LEU A 129 15.99 16.24 -7.62
C LEU A 129 15.94 16.37 -6.10
N LEU A 130 15.49 15.33 -5.40
CA LEU A 130 15.32 15.32 -3.95
C LEU A 130 16.55 14.72 -3.23
N VAL A 131 17.46 14.02 -3.91
CA VAL A 131 18.64 13.40 -3.26
C VAL A 131 19.65 14.43 -2.76
N ASN A 132 19.72 15.59 -3.40
CA ASN A 132 20.69 16.63 -3.06
C ASN A 132 20.05 17.73 -2.18
N PRO A 133 20.74 18.22 -1.14
CA PRO A 133 20.25 19.33 -0.33
C PRO A 133 20.10 20.59 -1.18
N ARG A 134 19.04 21.35 -0.93
CA ARG A 134 18.79 22.65 -1.59
C ARG A 134 19.16 23.86 -0.73
N MET A 135 19.66 23.61 0.46
CA MET A 135 20.02 24.61 1.46
C MET A 135 21.41 24.30 2.00
N LYS A 136 22.23 25.35 2.19
CA LYS A 136 23.49 25.24 2.92
C LYS A 136 23.16 25.08 4.41
N ASN A 137 23.76 24.09 5.08
CA ASN A 137 23.44 23.70 6.46
C ASN A 137 21.96 23.31 6.66
N GLU A 138 21.46 22.38 5.83
CA GLU A 138 20.11 21.85 5.91
C GLU A 138 19.81 21.24 7.31
N PRO A 139 18.74 21.67 8.00
CA PRO A 139 18.32 21.07 9.27
C PRO A 139 17.95 19.60 9.14
N ASP A 140 18.12 18.83 10.21
CA ASP A 140 17.90 17.37 10.19
C ASP A 140 16.45 17.00 9.84
N GLU A 141 15.46 17.78 10.25
CA GLU A 141 14.04 17.55 9.94
C GLU A 141 13.76 17.76 8.45
N ILE A 142 14.40 18.76 7.84
CA ILE A 142 14.30 19.02 6.39
C ILE A 142 15.01 17.93 5.61
N LYS A 143 16.17 17.47 6.10
CA LYS A 143 16.92 16.36 5.51
C LYS A 143 16.13 15.05 5.57
N GLU A 144 15.50 14.74 6.70
CA GLU A 144 14.60 13.58 6.85
C GLU A 144 13.47 13.64 5.84
N ASN A 145 12.72 14.74 5.84
CA ASN A 145 11.61 14.95 4.91
C ASN A 145 12.04 14.74 3.46
N ARG A 146 13.15 15.39 3.07
CA ARG A 146 13.69 15.32 1.73
C ARG A 146 14.10 13.89 1.33
N LEU A 147 14.82 13.18 2.17
CA LEU A 147 15.31 11.83 1.85
C LEU A 147 14.18 10.81 1.80
N VAL A 148 13.27 10.81 2.78
CA VAL A 148 12.09 9.93 2.80
C VAL A 148 11.21 10.19 1.59
N SER A 149 10.99 11.47 1.25
CA SER A 149 10.26 11.86 0.04
C SER A 149 10.97 11.40 -1.23
N ALA A 150 12.30 11.51 -1.31
CA ALA A 150 13.07 11.04 -2.46
C ALA A 150 12.86 9.53 -2.70
N TYR A 151 12.87 8.72 -1.65
CA TYR A 151 12.69 7.27 -1.76
C TYR A 151 11.26 6.90 -2.15
N ALA A 152 10.25 7.54 -1.55
CA ALA A 152 8.86 7.29 -1.91
C ALA A 152 8.58 7.70 -3.37
N PHE A 153 9.07 8.87 -3.77
CA PHE A 153 8.96 9.33 -5.16
C PHE A 153 9.63 8.37 -6.13
N ALA A 154 10.84 7.89 -5.81
CA ALA A 154 11.58 6.98 -6.67
C ALA A 154 10.74 5.74 -7.01
N VAL A 155 10.16 5.10 -5.99
CA VAL A 155 9.37 3.88 -6.18
C VAL A 155 8.06 4.17 -6.91
N ASN A 156 7.34 5.25 -6.57
CA ASN A 156 6.09 5.58 -7.25
C ASN A 156 6.27 6.06 -8.69
N GLU A 157 7.39 6.72 -9.01
CA GLU A 157 7.73 7.10 -10.38
C GLU A 157 8.11 5.88 -11.22
N GLU A 158 8.80 4.88 -10.63
CA GLU A 158 9.02 3.59 -11.28
C GLU A 158 7.69 2.87 -11.55
N ASN A 159 6.78 2.81 -10.58
CA ASN A 159 5.45 2.26 -10.76
C ASN A 159 4.69 2.96 -11.90
N ALA A 160 4.66 4.29 -11.90
CA ALA A 160 3.97 5.08 -12.92
C ALA A 160 4.56 4.90 -14.33
N ALA A 161 5.82 4.47 -14.44
CA ALA A 161 6.49 4.17 -15.69
C ALA A 161 6.38 2.69 -16.11
N GLY A 162 5.69 1.84 -15.34
CA GLY A 162 5.59 0.40 -15.59
C GLY A 162 6.86 -0.39 -15.23
N GLY A 163 7.70 0.17 -14.37
CA GLY A 163 8.88 -0.51 -13.83
C GLY A 163 8.51 -1.61 -12.82
N VAL A 164 9.49 -2.45 -12.48
CA VAL A 164 9.31 -3.49 -11.46
C VAL A 164 9.21 -2.84 -10.08
N ILE A 165 8.15 -3.14 -9.35
CA ILE A 165 7.92 -2.68 -7.97
C ILE A 165 7.41 -3.84 -7.10
N VAL A 166 7.34 -3.60 -5.79
CA VAL A 166 6.72 -4.51 -4.83
C VAL A 166 5.42 -3.86 -4.33
N THR A 167 4.32 -4.60 -4.32
CA THR A 167 3.06 -4.12 -3.76
C THR A 167 3.16 -3.96 -2.24
N ALA A 168 2.63 -2.87 -1.69
CA ALA A 168 2.68 -2.61 -0.25
C ALA A 168 1.54 -1.70 0.24
N PRO A 169 0.26 -2.15 0.28
CA PRO A 169 -0.23 -3.43 -0.21
C PRO A 169 -0.69 -3.38 -1.68
N THR A 170 -0.68 -2.21 -2.33
CA THR A 170 -1.02 -2.05 -3.76
C THR A 170 0.11 -1.39 -4.53
N CYS A 171 0.01 -1.40 -5.87
CA CYS A 171 0.93 -0.65 -6.74
C CYS A 171 0.83 0.87 -6.50
N GLY A 172 -0.36 1.40 -6.18
CA GLY A 172 -0.54 2.83 -5.89
C GLY A 172 0.13 3.29 -4.60
N ALA A 173 0.27 2.40 -3.62
CA ALA A 173 0.86 2.66 -2.32
C ALA A 173 2.28 2.09 -2.12
N CYS A 174 2.90 1.60 -3.21
CA CYS A 174 4.15 0.84 -3.16
C CYS A 174 5.37 1.61 -2.62
N GLY A 175 5.34 2.95 -2.56
CA GLY A 175 6.49 3.75 -2.14
C GLY A 175 6.57 3.98 -0.63
N VAL A 176 5.47 3.83 0.12
CA VAL A 176 5.43 4.16 1.56
C VAL A 176 6.37 3.27 2.37
N LEU A 177 6.12 1.96 2.34
CA LEU A 177 6.87 0.97 3.12
C LEU A 177 8.38 0.94 2.79
N PRO A 178 8.82 0.85 1.51
CA PRO A 178 10.24 0.81 1.21
C PRO A 178 10.96 2.11 1.58
N ALA A 179 10.31 3.27 1.45
CA ALA A 179 10.91 4.54 1.85
C ALA A 179 11.23 4.58 3.35
N VAL A 180 10.28 4.15 4.19
CA VAL A 180 10.49 4.08 5.64
C VAL A 180 11.56 3.06 5.99
N LEU A 181 11.46 1.82 5.49
CA LEU A 181 12.44 0.77 5.80
C LEU A 181 13.85 1.16 5.38
N TYR A 182 14.02 1.70 4.17
CA TYR A 182 15.33 2.10 3.67
C TYR A 182 15.91 3.29 4.44
N TYR A 183 15.09 4.31 4.72
CA TYR A 183 15.54 5.46 5.49
C TYR A 183 15.98 5.08 6.91
N ILE A 184 15.16 4.32 7.65
CA ILE A 184 15.49 3.90 9.02
C ILE A 184 16.72 2.99 9.05
N HIS A 185 16.85 2.07 8.09
CA HIS A 185 18.02 1.20 7.96
C HIS A 185 19.33 1.99 7.79
N HIS A 186 19.32 3.08 7.02
CA HIS A 186 20.52 3.87 6.76
C HIS A 186 20.74 5.02 7.76
N LYS A 187 19.69 5.45 8.47
CA LYS A 187 19.79 6.53 9.46
C LYS A 187 20.51 6.09 10.73
N TYR A 188 20.26 4.87 11.20
CA TYR A 188 20.73 4.40 12.49
C TYR A 188 21.72 3.25 12.34
N SER A 189 22.93 3.40 12.85
CA SER A 189 24.00 2.40 12.75
C SER A 189 23.67 1.04 13.41
N PHE A 190 22.72 1.01 14.35
CA PHE A 190 22.25 -0.21 15.01
C PHE A 190 21.12 -0.93 14.27
N MET A 191 20.63 -0.38 13.16
CA MET A 191 19.63 -1.05 12.31
C MET A 191 20.31 -2.09 11.43
N THR A 192 20.12 -3.36 11.76
CA THR A 192 20.64 -4.47 10.96
C THR A 192 19.62 -4.92 9.91
N ARG A 193 20.09 -5.61 8.87
CA ARG A 193 19.23 -6.29 7.90
C ARG A 193 18.18 -7.18 8.57
N ALA A 194 18.54 -7.90 9.64
CA ALA A 194 17.62 -8.74 10.39
C ALA A 194 16.45 -7.95 11.02
N ARG A 195 16.72 -6.75 11.59
CA ARG A 195 15.67 -5.86 12.11
C ARG A 195 14.75 -5.35 11.00
N VAL A 196 15.30 -5.06 9.82
CA VAL A 196 14.50 -4.69 8.63
C VAL A 196 13.55 -5.82 8.24
N LEU A 197 14.02 -7.07 8.22
CA LEU A 197 13.18 -8.23 7.90
C LEU A 197 12.12 -8.49 8.97
N GLU A 198 12.46 -8.29 10.24
CA GLU A 198 11.52 -8.31 11.37
C GLU A 198 10.41 -7.26 11.18
N GLY A 199 10.77 -6.02 10.85
CA GLY A 199 9.81 -4.96 10.52
C GLY A 199 8.94 -5.30 9.30
N LEU A 200 9.53 -5.84 8.25
CA LEU A 200 8.81 -6.22 7.03
C LEU A 200 7.82 -7.37 7.28
N ALA A 201 8.17 -8.33 8.14
CA ALA A 201 7.24 -9.38 8.58
C ALA A 201 6.04 -8.79 9.32
N VAL A 202 6.28 -7.86 10.26
CA VAL A 202 5.19 -7.18 11.00
C VAL A 202 4.33 -6.33 10.07
N ALA A 203 4.91 -5.62 9.10
CA ALA A 203 4.13 -4.93 8.06
C ALA A 203 3.20 -5.89 7.31
N GLY A 204 3.68 -7.08 6.95
CA GLY A 204 2.87 -8.12 6.31
C GLY A 204 1.66 -8.53 7.17
N LEU A 205 1.87 -8.75 8.47
CA LEU A 205 0.80 -9.08 9.41
C LEU A 205 -0.25 -7.97 9.52
N ILE A 206 0.17 -6.70 9.61
CA ILE A 206 -0.75 -5.56 9.63
C ILE A 206 -1.56 -5.47 8.33
N GLY A 207 -0.90 -5.62 7.18
CA GLY A 207 -1.58 -5.65 5.89
C GLY A 207 -2.60 -6.78 5.79
N LEU A 208 -2.29 -7.96 6.33
CA LEU A 208 -3.20 -9.09 6.40
C LEU A 208 -4.42 -8.81 7.28
N ILE A 209 -4.24 -8.22 8.47
CA ILE A 209 -5.35 -7.85 9.37
C ILE A 209 -6.31 -6.89 8.65
N ILE A 210 -5.77 -5.85 8.00
CA ILE A 210 -6.58 -4.88 7.25
C ILE A 210 -7.34 -5.57 6.12
N ARG A 211 -6.65 -6.38 5.32
CA ARG A 211 -7.26 -7.10 4.19
C ARG A 211 -8.37 -8.03 4.65
N THR A 212 -8.17 -8.75 5.75
CA THR A 212 -9.09 -9.77 6.27
C THR A 212 -10.38 -9.14 6.82
N ASN A 213 -10.26 -8.01 7.51
CA ASN A 213 -11.38 -7.39 8.23
C ASN A 213 -12.00 -6.18 7.52
N ALA A 214 -11.40 -5.75 6.40
CA ALA A 214 -11.83 -4.58 5.65
C ALA A 214 -11.55 -4.79 4.15
N THR A 215 -10.74 -3.91 3.56
CA THR A 215 -10.34 -3.98 2.16
C THR A 215 -9.01 -3.26 1.98
N ILE A 216 -8.26 -3.66 0.96
CA ILE A 216 -7.08 -2.94 0.46
C ILE A 216 -7.32 -2.34 -0.94
N SER A 217 -8.56 -2.38 -1.42
CA SER A 217 -8.94 -1.93 -2.76
C SER A 217 -9.35 -0.46 -2.75
N GLY A 218 -8.67 0.37 -3.55
CA GLY A 218 -9.03 1.78 -3.76
C GLY A 218 -10.44 1.95 -4.33
N ALA A 219 -10.86 1.02 -5.19
CA ALA A 219 -12.21 0.96 -5.76
C ALA A 219 -13.32 0.68 -4.73
N VAL A 220 -12.99 0.09 -3.57
CA VAL A 220 -13.95 -0.20 -2.50
C VAL A 220 -13.84 0.83 -1.39
N GLY A 221 -12.64 0.99 -0.83
CA GLY A 221 -12.39 1.76 0.39
C GLY A 221 -11.86 3.16 0.18
N GLY A 222 -11.54 3.58 -1.04
CA GLY A 222 -10.79 4.81 -1.30
C GLY A 222 -9.30 4.65 -0.96
N CYS A 223 -8.54 5.74 -1.03
CA CYS A 223 -7.08 5.70 -0.91
C CYS A 223 -6.63 5.47 0.55
N GLN A 224 -7.53 5.64 1.52
CA GLN A 224 -7.33 5.16 2.89
C GLN A 224 -7.08 3.65 2.95
N ALA A 225 -7.71 2.85 2.08
CA ALA A 225 -7.50 1.39 2.02
C ALA A 225 -6.18 0.99 1.35
N GLU A 226 -5.57 1.90 0.59
CA GLU A 226 -4.29 1.64 -0.09
C GLU A 226 -3.13 2.32 0.64
N VAL A 227 -3.06 3.64 0.54
CA VAL A 227 -2.00 4.45 1.14
C VAL A 227 -2.14 4.50 2.65
N GLY A 228 -3.36 4.54 3.19
CA GLY A 228 -3.58 4.48 4.65
C GLY A 228 -3.11 3.14 5.22
N SER A 229 -3.47 2.02 4.59
CA SER A 229 -2.96 0.69 4.93
C SER A 229 -1.43 0.63 4.86
N ALA A 230 -0.82 1.15 3.80
CA ALA A 230 0.63 1.20 3.66
C ALA A 230 1.30 2.05 4.76
N THR A 231 0.65 3.14 5.17
CA THR A 231 1.10 4.00 6.28
C THR A 231 1.09 3.23 7.59
N ALA A 232 0.02 2.50 7.88
CA ALA A 232 -0.10 1.66 9.08
C ALA A 232 0.94 0.53 9.10
N MET A 233 1.10 -0.16 7.96
CA MET A 233 2.12 -1.19 7.78
C MET A 233 3.53 -0.64 8.03
N ALA A 234 3.86 0.52 7.47
CA ALA A 234 5.16 1.14 7.62
C ALA A 234 5.43 1.65 9.05
N ALA A 235 4.41 2.18 9.73
CA ALA A 235 4.52 2.63 11.12
C ALA A 235 4.77 1.45 12.07
N ALA A 236 4.02 0.35 11.91
CA ALA A 236 4.23 -0.88 12.66
C ALA A 236 5.60 -1.51 12.39
N ALA A 237 6.03 -1.52 11.12
CA ALA A 237 7.36 -2.00 10.75
C ALA A 237 8.47 -1.18 11.42
N HIS A 238 8.35 0.15 11.41
CA HIS A 238 9.30 1.03 12.08
C HIS A 238 9.36 0.75 13.59
N ALA A 239 8.20 0.62 14.25
CA ALA A 239 8.12 0.25 15.67
C ALA A 239 8.75 -1.14 15.95
N ALA A 240 8.49 -2.12 15.10
CA ALA A 240 9.06 -3.46 15.21
C ALA A 240 10.57 -3.49 14.95
N MET A 241 11.08 -2.71 14.00
CA MET A 241 12.53 -2.52 13.78
C MET A 241 13.22 -2.00 15.04
N PHE A 242 12.52 -1.14 15.80
CA PHE A 242 12.99 -0.62 17.09
C PHE A 242 12.78 -1.62 18.24
N ARG A 243 12.08 -2.72 18.00
CA ARG A 243 11.68 -3.76 18.98
C ARG A 243 10.87 -3.19 20.13
N LEU A 244 9.96 -2.29 19.80
CA LEU A 244 9.02 -1.75 20.76
C LEU A 244 8.03 -2.84 21.24
N PRO A 245 7.45 -2.70 22.44
CA PRO A 245 6.39 -3.57 22.93
C PRO A 245 5.19 -3.64 21.97
N ILE A 246 4.44 -4.74 22.00
CA ILE A 246 3.29 -4.98 21.11
C ILE A 246 2.28 -3.84 21.15
N ASP A 247 2.02 -3.29 22.34
CA ASP A 247 1.06 -2.19 22.54
C ASP A 247 1.52 -0.90 21.82
N GLN A 248 2.84 -0.67 21.71
CA GLN A 248 3.41 0.45 20.94
C GLN A 248 3.38 0.19 19.44
N ILE A 249 3.59 -1.05 19.01
CA ILE A 249 3.45 -1.43 17.59
C ILE A 249 2.00 -1.25 17.14
N GLU A 250 1.03 -1.66 17.95
CA GLU A 250 -0.40 -1.44 17.71
C GLU A 250 -0.70 0.05 17.57
N ASN A 251 -0.30 0.84 18.55
CA ASN A 251 -0.61 2.27 18.57
C ASN A 251 0.05 3.03 17.41
N ALA A 252 1.25 2.63 16.97
CA ALA A 252 1.88 3.20 15.78
C ALA A 252 1.05 2.93 14.51
N ALA A 253 0.57 1.68 14.34
CA ALA A 253 -0.28 1.30 13.20
C ALA A 253 -1.64 2.04 13.23
N GLU A 254 -2.21 2.16 14.42
CA GLU A 254 -3.47 2.81 14.72
C GLU A 254 -3.45 4.30 14.40
N ILE A 255 -2.52 5.07 14.98
CA ILE A 255 -2.34 6.51 14.68
C ILE A 255 -2.14 6.73 13.18
N ALA A 256 -1.32 5.90 12.53
CA ALA A 256 -1.03 6.01 11.11
C ALA A 256 -2.29 5.82 10.23
N LEU A 257 -3.12 4.82 10.55
CA LEU A 257 -4.36 4.58 9.82
C LEU A 257 -5.43 5.63 10.13
N GLU A 258 -5.53 6.06 11.40
CA GLU A 258 -6.46 7.09 11.86
C GLU A 258 -6.28 8.38 11.06
N HIS A 259 -5.04 8.82 10.88
CA HIS A 259 -4.67 10.00 10.09
C HIS A 259 -4.86 9.84 8.57
N SER A 260 -5.39 8.70 8.13
CA SER A 260 -5.73 8.42 6.73
C SER A 260 -7.23 8.22 6.51
N LEU A 261 -8.05 8.18 7.56
CA LEU A 261 -9.51 7.98 7.45
C LEU A 261 -10.17 9.05 6.59
N GLY A 262 -11.06 8.63 5.69
CA GLY A 262 -11.77 9.49 4.74
C GLY A 262 -10.99 9.86 3.47
N LEU A 263 -9.74 9.37 3.30
CA LEU A 263 -8.94 9.70 2.13
C LEU A 263 -9.51 9.06 0.85
N THR A 264 -9.98 9.90 -0.07
CA THR A 264 -10.61 9.51 -1.35
C THR A 264 -9.60 9.03 -2.40
N CYS A 265 -10.02 8.21 -3.36
CA CYS A 265 -9.17 7.70 -4.44
C CYS A 265 -9.56 8.24 -5.81
N ASP A 266 -9.39 9.54 -6.04
CA ASP A 266 -9.77 10.19 -7.30
C ASP A 266 -8.53 10.77 -8.02
N PRO A 267 -7.73 9.92 -8.70
CA PRO A 267 -6.54 10.35 -9.41
C PRO A 267 -6.86 11.11 -10.69
N VAL A 268 -6.02 12.09 -11.02
CA VAL A 268 -6.15 12.90 -12.24
C VAL A 268 -6.07 11.99 -13.48
N ASP A 269 -7.12 12.06 -14.30
CA ASP A 269 -7.33 11.23 -15.50
C ASP A 269 -7.18 9.71 -15.30
N GLY A 270 -7.33 9.23 -14.07
CA GLY A 270 -7.21 7.80 -13.77
C GLY A 270 -5.77 7.30 -13.65
N TYR A 271 -4.76 8.17 -13.79
CA TYR A 271 -3.35 7.77 -13.74
C TYR A 271 -2.83 7.69 -12.30
N VAL A 272 -2.04 6.66 -12.01
CA VAL A 272 -1.36 6.49 -10.72
C VAL A 272 -0.13 7.42 -10.62
N GLN A 273 -0.37 8.73 -10.80
CA GLN A 273 0.63 9.80 -10.80
C GLN A 273 0.23 10.89 -9.81
N ILE A 274 -0.86 11.61 -10.10
CA ILE A 274 -1.37 12.71 -9.27
C ILE A 274 -2.73 12.30 -8.68
N PRO A 275 -2.92 12.37 -7.35
CA PRO A 275 -2.00 12.80 -6.29
C PRO A 275 -1.13 11.65 -5.72
N CYS A 276 -1.14 10.48 -6.35
CA CYS A 276 -0.58 9.22 -5.82
C CYS A 276 0.89 9.31 -5.39
N ILE A 277 1.76 9.92 -6.21
CA ILE A 277 3.20 10.03 -5.90
C ILE A 277 3.43 10.86 -4.63
N GLU A 278 2.78 12.04 -4.53
CA GLU A 278 2.91 12.93 -3.37
C GLU A 278 2.33 12.29 -2.10
N ARG A 279 1.21 11.58 -2.24
CA ARG A 279 0.57 10.86 -1.12
C ARG A 279 1.51 9.85 -0.48
N ASN A 280 2.31 9.12 -1.26
CA ASN A 280 3.24 8.14 -0.71
C ASN A 280 4.36 8.79 0.11
N ALA A 281 4.88 9.93 -0.33
CA ALA A 281 5.90 10.67 0.43
C ALA A 281 5.36 11.20 1.76
N VAL A 282 4.19 11.85 1.73
CA VAL A 282 3.55 12.37 2.94
C VAL A 282 3.15 11.22 3.89
N ALA A 283 2.67 10.10 3.35
CA ALA A 283 2.36 8.89 4.12
C ALA A 283 3.60 8.31 4.79
N ALA A 284 4.73 8.19 4.09
CA ALA A 284 5.97 7.68 4.68
C ALA A 284 6.43 8.53 5.88
N LEU A 285 6.34 9.86 5.77
CA LEU A 285 6.62 10.77 6.88
C LEU A 285 5.63 10.62 8.04
N ARG A 286 4.33 10.46 7.75
CA ARG A 286 3.31 10.20 8.77
C ARG A 286 3.56 8.89 9.50
N ALA A 287 4.01 7.84 8.82
CA ALA A 287 4.35 6.57 9.44
C ALA A 287 5.54 6.70 10.41
N ILE A 288 6.56 7.48 10.06
CA ILE A 288 7.68 7.79 10.96
C ILE A 288 7.18 8.55 12.19
N ASN A 289 6.36 9.58 12.00
CA ASN A 289 5.79 10.37 13.08
C ASN A 289 4.88 9.55 14.00
N ALA A 290 4.06 8.66 13.45
CA ALA A 290 3.16 7.79 14.20
C ALA A 290 3.94 6.85 15.15
N CYS A 291 5.04 6.27 14.67
CA CYS A 291 5.96 5.50 15.52
C CYS A 291 6.54 6.37 16.65
N GLY A 292 7.00 7.60 16.32
CA GLY A 292 7.51 8.54 17.31
C GLY A 292 6.49 8.90 18.41
N LEU A 293 5.23 9.11 18.03
CA LEU A 293 4.14 9.36 18.98
C LEU A 293 3.84 8.12 19.83
N ALA A 294 3.81 6.93 19.24
CA ALA A 294 3.50 5.69 19.96
C ALA A 294 4.51 5.37 21.08
N ILE A 295 5.79 5.70 20.87
CA ILE A 295 6.84 5.56 21.90
C ILE A 295 6.48 6.35 23.17
N VAL A 296 5.84 7.52 23.02
CA VAL A 296 5.58 8.45 24.12
C VAL A 296 4.16 8.34 24.67
N LEU A 297 3.17 8.04 23.82
CA LEU A 297 1.75 8.22 24.13
C LEU A 297 0.94 6.92 24.22
N SER A 298 1.54 5.76 23.93
CA SER A 298 0.83 4.47 23.88
C SER A 298 0.01 4.13 25.14
N GLU A 299 0.51 4.45 26.34
CA GLU A 299 -0.21 4.21 27.60
C GLU A 299 -1.53 5.01 27.73
N SER A 300 -1.65 6.11 26.99
CA SER A 300 -2.83 6.97 26.99
C SER A 300 -3.84 6.61 25.88
N SER A 301 -3.49 5.70 24.98
CA SER A 301 -4.35 5.35 23.84
C SER A 301 -5.70 4.79 24.29
N LYS A 302 -6.76 5.24 23.61
CA LYS A 302 -8.15 4.84 23.86
C LYS A 302 -8.77 4.07 22.70
N ILE A 303 -8.12 4.10 21.55
CA ILE A 303 -8.62 3.52 20.31
C ILE A 303 -7.70 2.36 19.94
N THR A 304 -8.30 1.23 19.55
CA THR A 304 -7.55 0.04 19.12
C THR A 304 -7.36 0.06 17.61
N PHE A 305 -6.33 -0.63 17.12
CA PHE A 305 -6.10 -0.75 15.68
C PHE A 305 -7.32 -1.37 14.98
N ASP A 306 -7.92 -2.40 15.57
CA ASP A 306 -9.13 -3.06 15.03
C ASP A 306 -10.31 -2.10 14.89
N THR A 307 -10.48 -1.14 15.82
CA THR A 307 -11.52 -0.10 15.74
C THR A 307 -11.29 0.81 14.54
N VAL A 308 -10.04 1.21 14.28
CA VAL A 308 -9.69 2.07 13.14
C VAL A 308 -9.86 1.32 11.82
N VAL A 309 -9.50 0.03 11.76
CA VAL A 309 -9.74 -0.82 10.58
C VAL A 309 -11.24 -0.91 10.24
N LYS A 310 -12.10 -1.14 11.24
CA LYS A 310 -13.55 -1.16 11.06
C LYS A 310 -14.09 0.20 10.60
N THR A 311 -13.60 1.28 11.20
CA THR A 311 -13.98 2.66 10.83
C THR A 311 -13.59 2.97 9.38
N MET A 312 -12.37 2.59 8.97
CA MET A 312 -11.90 2.73 7.59
C MET A 312 -12.85 2.00 6.62
N TYR A 313 -13.21 0.75 6.92
CA TYR A 313 -14.08 -0.02 6.06
C TYR A 313 -15.46 0.63 5.90
N GLN A 314 -16.11 0.98 7.02
CA GLN A 314 -17.41 1.62 7.00
C GLN A 314 -17.38 2.96 6.25
N THR A 315 -16.37 3.80 6.51
CA THR A 315 -16.16 5.06 5.79
C THR A 315 -16.00 4.83 4.29
N GLY A 316 -15.33 3.74 3.89
CA GLY A 316 -15.19 3.33 2.51
C GLY A 316 -16.52 2.93 1.86
N LEU A 317 -17.35 2.17 2.57
CA LEU A 317 -18.70 1.78 2.11
C LEU A 317 -19.60 3.01 1.92
N ASP A 318 -19.51 3.98 2.84
CA ASP A 318 -20.30 5.21 2.81
C ASP A 318 -19.80 6.24 1.79
N MET A 319 -18.57 6.08 1.29
CA MET A 319 -17.97 6.97 0.30
C MET A 319 -18.71 6.89 -1.05
N ASP A 320 -19.14 8.04 -1.57
CA ASP A 320 -19.74 8.13 -2.91
C ASP A 320 -18.76 7.59 -3.97
N ILE A 321 -19.28 6.77 -4.90
CA ILE A 321 -18.52 6.10 -5.95
C ILE A 321 -17.67 7.07 -6.79
N LYS A 322 -18.09 8.33 -6.96
CA LYS A 322 -17.33 9.34 -7.71
C LYS A 322 -16.02 9.77 -7.03
N TYR A 323 -15.89 9.53 -5.72
CA TYR A 323 -14.68 9.81 -4.94
C TYR A 323 -13.79 8.58 -4.73
N LYS A 324 -14.19 7.42 -5.29
CA LYS A 324 -13.34 6.23 -5.43
C LYS A 324 -12.62 6.30 -6.77
N GLU A 325 -12.05 5.17 -7.21
CA GLU A 325 -11.13 5.00 -8.36
C GLU A 325 -11.70 5.33 -9.76
N THR A 326 -12.75 6.15 -9.84
CA THR A 326 -13.45 6.49 -11.10
C THR A 326 -12.85 7.67 -11.86
N ALA A 327 -12.03 8.51 -11.20
CA ALA A 327 -11.50 9.77 -11.75
C ALA A 327 -12.59 10.75 -12.21
N ARG A 328 -13.79 10.69 -11.62
CA ARG A 328 -14.97 11.50 -12.01
C ARG A 328 -15.33 12.58 -10.99
N GLY A 329 -14.75 12.55 -9.80
CA GLY A 329 -15.06 13.46 -8.71
C GLY A 329 -13.89 14.37 -8.40
N GLY A 330 -13.83 14.79 -7.13
CA GLY A 330 -12.64 15.33 -6.46
C GLY A 330 -11.66 16.15 -7.31
N LEU A 331 -10.38 15.81 -7.16
CA LEU A 331 -9.27 16.51 -7.79
C LEU A 331 -9.29 16.33 -9.31
N ALA A 332 -9.69 15.13 -9.79
CA ALA A 332 -9.71 14.82 -11.22
C ALA A 332 -10.70 15.71 -12.00
N TYR A 333 -11.88 15.97 -11.43
CA TYR A 333 -12.90 16.81 -12.02
C TYR A 333 -12.47 18.28 -12.11
N PHE A 334 -11.92 18.84 -11.03
CA PHE A 334 -11.50 20.24 -11.01
C PHE A 334 -10.22 20.49 -11.81
N TYR A 335 -9.36 19.48 -11.97
CA TYR A 335 -8.20 19.57 -12.86
C TYR A 335 -8.65 19.77 -14.31
N ARG A 336 -9.55 18.91 -14.82
CA ARG A 336 -10.05 19.01 -16.21
C ARG A 336 -10.75 20.34 -16.49
N LYS A 337 -11.56 20.84 -15.55
CA LYS A 337 -12.24 22.14 -15.69
C LYS A 337 -11.31 23.34 -15.82
N LYS A 338 -10.04 23.21 -15.44
CA LYS A 338 -9.05 24.29 -15.57
C LYS A 338 -8.42 24.32 -16.98
N GLU A 339 -8.53 23.22 -17.73
CA GLU A 339 -8.01 23.08 -19.09
C GLU A 339 -9.07 23.37 -20.19
N ASP A 340 -10.36 23.48 -19.81
CA ASP A 340 -11.47 23.98 -20.63
C ASP A 340 -11.67 25.50 -20.47
#